data_AF-A0A353R5A3-F1
#
_entry.id   AF-A0A353R5A3-F1
#
_cell.length_a   1.000
_cell.length_b   1.000
_cell.length_c   1.000
_cell.angle_alpha   90.00
_cell.angle_beta   90.00
_cell.angle_gamma   90.00
#
_symmetry.space_group_name_H-M   'P 1'
#
loop_
_entity.id
_entity.type
_entity.pdbx_description
1 polymer ?
#
loop_
_entity_poly.entity_id
_entity_poly.type
_entity_poly.pdbx_seq_one_letter_code
_entity_poly.pdbx_strand_id
1 'polypeptide(L)'
;NAFFTRALRADARPLAPGELVIASPVDGLISQIGTINGTTLIQAKGRDFALGDLVGGDEALTQAFSGGSYAVIYLSPRDYHRIHMPLAGTLARTGYIPGKLFSVNDA
;
A
#
# COMPACT_ATOMS: atom_id res chain seq x y z
N ASN A 1 4.99 22.28 4.92
CA ASN A 1 5.07 20.81 4.77
C ASN A 1 6.02 20.08 5.72
N ALA A 2 6.98 20.73 6.39
CA ALA A 2 7.93 20.05 7.28
C ALA A 2 7.28 19.18 8.39
N PHE A 3 6.14 19.61 8.94
CA PHE A 3 5.41 18.84 9.96
C PHE A 3 4.77 17.55 9.41
N PHE A 4 4.26 17.60 8.18
CA PHE A 4 3.62 16.45 7.53
C PHE A 4 4.63 15.34 7.24
N THR A 5 5.84 15.73 6.83
CA THR A 5 6.95 14.81 6.54
C THR A 5 7.98 14.74 7.67
N ARG A 6 7.57 15.03 8.91
CA ARG A 6 8.44 15.01 10.11
C ARG A 6 9.18 13.69 10.24
N ALA A 7 10.42 13.73 10.72
CA ALA A 7 11.14 12.51 11.08
C ALA A 7 10.63 11.96 12.44
N LEU A 8 10.64 10.65 12.59
CA LEU A 8 10.50 10.01 13.90
C LEU A 8 11.87 9.80 14.54
N ARG A 9 11.88 9.56 15.84
CA ARG A 9 13.08 9.07 16.52
C ARG A 9 13.45 7.70 15.97
N ALA A 10 14.76 7.42 15.88
CA ALA A 10 15.27 6.17 15.30
C ALA A 10 14.79 4.91 16.05
N ASP A 11 14.51 5.03 17.34
CA ASP A 11 14.08 3.95 18.23
C ASP A 11 12.55 3.78 18.32
N ALA A 12 11.76 4.65 17.70
CA ALA A 12 10.31 4.68 17.87
C ALA A 12 9.57 3.51 17.17
N ARG A 13 10.22 2.85 16.20
CA ARG A 13 9.65 1.77 15.38
C ARG A 13 10.68 0.64 15.22
N PRO A 14 10.93 -0.15 16.27
CA PRO A 14 11.80 -1.31 16.16
C PRO A 14 11.21 -2.31 15.16
N LEU A 15 12.05 -2.86 14.28
CA LEU A 15 11.64 -3.93 13.36
C LEU A 15 11.59 -5.27 14.08
N ALA A 16 10.58 -6.08 13.76
CA ALA A 16 10.50 -7.44 14.27
C ALA A 16 11.65 -8.29 13.69
N PRO A 17 12.29 -9.16 14.50
CA PRO A 17 13.38 -10.00 14.05
C PRO A 17 12.88 -11.21 13.24
N GLY A 18 13.68 -11.69 12.28
CA GLY A 18 13.43 -12.91 11.52
C GLY A 18 13.54 -12.71 10.00
N GLU A 19 13.83 -13.80 9.28
CA GLU A 19 14.00 -13.77 7.80
C GLU A 19 12.68 -13.87 7.04
N LEU A 20 11.64 -14.44 7.66
CA LEU A 20 10.30 -14.62 7.08
C LEU A 20 9.29 -13.63 7.69
N VAL A 21 9.72 -12.38 7.87
CA VAL A 21 8.90 -11.30 8.43
C VAL A 21 8.71 -10.19 7.41
N ILE A 22 7.45 -9.82 7.19
CA ILE A 22 7.08 -8.63 6.40
C ILE A 22 6.75 -7.52 7.38
N ALA A 23 7.50 -6.42 7.35
CA ALA A 23 7.22 -5.27 8.19
C ALA A 23 6.06 -4.45 7.61
N SER A 24 5.31 -3.75 8.47
CA SER A 24 4.36 -2.74 7.99
C SER A 24 5.14 -1.59 7.33
N PRO A 25 4.79 -1.17 6.09
CA PRO A 25 5.50 -0.09 5.41
C PRO A 25 5.18 1.30 5.96
N VAL A 26 4.09 1.43 6.73
CA VAL A 26 3.55 2.72 7.21
C VAL A 26 2.96 2.59 8.61
N ASP A 27 2.82 3.74 9.29
CA ASP A 27 1.91 3.91 10.42
C ASP A 27 0.51 4.19 9.87
N GLY A 28 -0.49 3.37 10.22
CA GLY A 28 -1.85 3.56 9.71
C GLY A 28 -2.80 2.45 10.16
N LEU A 29 -3.98 2.43 9.54
CA LEU A 29 -5.01 1.43 9.75
C LEU A 29 -5.11 0.50 8.55
N ILE A 30 -5.13 -0.82 8.77
CA ILE A 30 -5.50 -1.77 7.72
C ILE A 30 -6.98 -1.55 7.42
N SER A 31 -7.26 -0.88 6.30
CA SER A 31 -8.62 -0.73 5.79
C SER A 31 -9.12 -2.10 5.34
N GLN A 32 -8.26 -2.85 4.63
CA GLN A 32 -8.55 -4.20 4.13
C GLN A 32 -7.30 -5.03 3.91
N ILE A 33 -7.48 -6.35 3.96
CA ILE A 33 -6.46 -7.33 3.65
C ILE A 33 -7.13 -8.60 3.11
N GLY A 34 -6.51 -9.29 2.16
CA GLY A 34 -7.07 -10.52 1.62
C GLY A 34 -6.34 -11.05 0.40
N THR A 35 -7.02 -11.90 -0.36
CA THR A 35 -6.55 -12.45 -1.64
C THR A 35 -7.25 -11.78 -2.81
N ILE A 36 -6.52 -11.60 -3.90
CA ILE A 36 -7.04 -11.07 -5.16
C ILE A 36 -7.78 -12.22 -5.86
N ASN A 37 -9.06 -12.04 -6.17
CA ASN A 37 -9.87 -13.07 -6.83
C ASN A 37 -9.77 -12.89 -8.34
N GLY A 38 -8.89 -13.66 -8.98
CA GLY A 38 -8.53 -13.45 -10.39
C GLY A 38 -7.92 -12.05 -10.56
N THR A 39 -8.62 -11.17 -11.29
CA THR A 39 -8.19 -9.80 -11.53
C THR A 39 -8.99 -8.76 -10.74
N THR A 40 -9.77 -9.16 -9.74
CA THR A 40 -10.61 -8.23 -8.96
C THR A 40 -10.06 -8.10 -7.53
N LEU A 41 -9.82 -6.86 -7.11
CA LEU A 41 -9.58 -6.53 -5.70
C LEU A 41 -10.90 -6.16 -5.03
N ILE A 42 -11.11 -6.78 -3.87
CA ILE A 42 -12.18 -6.46 -2.93
C ILE A 42 -11.65 -5.28 -2.05
N GLN A 43 -12.47 -4.64 -1.20
CA GLN A 43 -13.27 -3.45 -1.47
C GLN A 43 -13.12 -2.20 -0.56
N ALA A 44 -12.45 -1.11 -0.96
CA ALA A 44 -12.55 0.15 -0.21
C ALA A 44 -13.91 0.85 -0.49
N LYS A 45 -14.82 0.91 0.49
CA LYS A 45 -16.12 1.64 0.44
C LYS A 45 -17.21 1.09 -0.49
N GLY A 46 -17.30 -0.21 -0.74
CA GLY A 46 -18.40 -0.80 -1.53
C GLY A 46 -18.30 -0.63 -3.06
N ARG A 47 -17.16 -0.19 -3.63
CA ARG A 47 -16.78 -0.27 -5.05
C ARG A 47 -15.61 -1.25 -5.37
N ASP A 48 -15.85 -2.19 -6.29
CA ASP A 48 -14.84 -3.17 -6.69
C ASP A 48 -13.86 -2.48 -7.64
N PHE A 49 -12.57 -2.79 -7.52
CA PHE A 49 -11.55 -2.30 -8.44
C PHE A 49 -10.94 -3.47 -9.21
N ALA A 50 -10.83 -3.32 -10.52
CA ALA A 50 -10.03 -4.25 -11.30
C ALA A 50 -8.55 -4.00 -11.02
N LEU A 51 -7.78 -5.08 -10.84
CA LEU A 51 -6.33 -5.04 -10.67
C LEU A 51 -5.66 -4.28 -11.82
N GLY A 52 -6.14 -4.50 -13.05
CA GLY A 52 -5.69 -3.78 -14.24
C GLY A 52 -5.78 -2.26 -14.09
N ASP A 53 -6.87 -1.75 -13.52
CA ASP A 53 -7.04 -0.31 -13.31
C ASP A 53 -6.02 0.23 -12.30
N LEU A 54 -5.71 -0.53 -11.25
CA LEU A 54 -4.73 -0.14 -10.22
C LEU A 54 -3.29 -0.11 -10.73
N VAL A 55 -2.97 -0.97 -11.70
CA VAL A 55 -1.63 -1.04 -12.32
C VAL A 55 -1.55 -0.30 -13.65
N GLY A 56 -2.55 0.52 -13.99
CA GLY A 56 -2.52 1.43 -15.14
C GLY A 56 -2.71 0.73 -16.49
N GLY A 57 -3.44 -0.38 -16.52
CA GLY A 57 -3.68 -1.19 -17.71
C GLY A 57 -2.51 -2.10 -18.09
N ASP A 58 -1.51 -2.26 -17.22
CA ASP A 58 -0.36 -3.13 -17.47
C ASP A 58 -0.74 -4.61 -17.34
N GLU A 59 -0.91 -5.27 -18.48
CA GLU A 59 -1.30 -6.69 -18.53
C GLU A 59 -0.29 -7.60 -17.84
N ALA A 60 1.02 -7.32 -17.97
CA ALA A 60 2.06 -8.14 -17.37
C ALA A 60 2.01 -8.08 -15.84
N LEU A 61 1.85 -6.88 -15.27
CA LEU A 61 1.63 -6.73 -13.82
C LEU A 61 0.30 -7.31 -13.35
N THR A 62 -0.75 -7.15 -14.15
CA THR A 62 -2.07 -7.71 -13.81
C THR A 62 -1.99 -9.23 -13.68
N GLN A 63 -1.29 -9.91 -14.61
CA GLN A 63 -1.09 -11.35 -14.51
C GLN A 63 -0.15 -11.72 -13.37
N ALA A 64 0.93 -10.96 -13.15
CA ALA A 64 1.90 -11.25 -12.09
C ALA A 64 1.30 -11.16 -10.68
N PHE A 65 0.30 -10.30 -10.46
CA PHE A 65 -0.37 -10.13 -9.16
C PHE A 65 -1.70 -10.89 -9.05
N SER A 66 -2.20 -11.47 -10.14
CA SER A 66 -3.44 -12.26 -10.14
C SER A 66 -3.36 -13.41 -9.13
N GLY A 67 -4.39 -13.57 -8.29
CA GLY A 67 -4.41 -14.59 -7.23
C GLY A 67 -3.50 -14.31 -6.03
N GLY A 68 -2.77 -13.19 -6.01
CA GLY A 68 -1.87 -12.81 -4.93
C GLY A 68 -2.59 -12.33 -3.66
N SER A 69 -1.81 -11.97 -2.64
CA SER A 69 -2.32 -11.31 -1.42
C SER A 69 -2.17 -9.80 -1.51
N TYR A 70 -3.10 -9.05 -0.93
CA TYR A 70 -3.07 -7.59 -0.88
C TYR A 70 -3.39 -7.07 0.51
N ALA A 71 -2.92 -5.86 0.81
CA ALA A 71 -3.32 -5.07 1.96
C ALA A 71 -3.50 -3.60 1.53
N VAL A 72 -4.58 -2.98 1.99
CA VAL A 72 -4.86 -1.55 1.82
C VAL A 72 -4.72 -0.89 3.19
N ILE A 73 -3.78 0.06 3.29
CA ILE A 73 -3.48 0.74 4.55
C ILE A 73 -3.81 2.22 4.39
N TYR A 74 -4.65 2.73 5.28
CA TYR A 74 -5.03 4.13 5.36
C TYR A 74 -4.11 4.88 6.34
N LEU A 75 -3.58 6.03 5.90
CA LEU A 75 -2.83 6.96 6.74
C LEU A 75 -3.71 8.18 7.00
N SER A 76 -4.09 8.39 8.25
CA SER A 76 -4.81 9.58 8.67
C SER A 76 -3.86 10.79 8.69
N PRO A 77 -4.36 12.04 8.64
CA PRO A 77 -3.53 13.24 8.72
C PRO A 77 -2.64 13.33 9.97
N ARG A 78 -2.97 12.57 11.04
CA ARG A 78 -2.17 12.50 12.27
C ARG A 78 -0.91 11.65 12.09
N ASP A 79 -0.94 10.66 11.21
CA ASP A 79 0.08 9.62 11.13
C ASP A 79 1.41 10.15 10.59
N TYR A 80 2.41 9.28 10.62
CA TYR A 80 3.72 9.55 10.02
C TYR A 80 3.67 9.25 8.52
N HIS A 81 3.87 10.29 7.69
CA HIS A 81 3.65 10.22 6.24
C HIS A 81 4.94 10.00 5.43
N ARG A 82 5.86 9.15 5.93
CA ARG A 82 6.89 8.56 5.06
C ARG A 82 6.67 7.06 5.00
N ILE A 83 6.75 6.52 3.79
CA ILE A 83 6.57 5.09 3.50
C ILE A 83 7.95 4.44 3.50
N HIS A 84 8.06 3.28 4.15
CA HIS A 84 9.27 2.48 4.20
C HIS A 84 9.09 1.16 3.46
N MET A 85 10.20 0.50 3.13
CA MET A 85 10.18 -0.80 2.48
C MET A 85 9.73 -1.89 3.49
N PRO A 86 8.76 -2.74 3.15
CA PRO A 86 8.29 -3.81 4.03
C PRO A 86 9.26 -5.01 4.10
N LEU A 87 10.14 -5.15 3.10
CA LEU A 87 11.22 -6.15 3.02
C LEU A 87 12.38 -5.61 2.16
N ALA A 88 13.54 -6.27 2.23
CA ALA A 88 14.67 -5.97 1.34
C ALA A 88 14.33 -6.31 -0.13
N GLY A 89 14.76 -5.47 -1.07
CA GLY A 89 14.53 -5.70 -2.49
C GLY A 89 15.28 -4.71 -3.37
N THR A 90 15.31 -4.99 -4.66
CA THR A 90 15.89 -4.11 -5.69
C THR A 90 14.78 -3.45 -6.48
N LEU A 91 14.87 -2.13 -6.67
CA LEU A 91 13.90 -1.39 -7.46
C LEU A 91 13.93 -1.87 -8.93
N ALA A 92 12.84 -2.49 -9.39
CA ALA A 92 12.72 -2.95 -10.77
C ALA A 92 11.98 -1.95 -11.68
N ARG A 93 10.93 -1.30 -11.15
CA ARG A 93 10.09 -0.38 -11.92
C ARG A 93 9.43 0.67 -11.03
N THR A 94 9.17 1.84 -11.61
CA THR A 94 8.26 2.86 -11.07
C THR A 94 7.25 3.24 -12.14
N GLY A 95 6.02 3.60 -11.74
CA GLY A 95 4.98 4.09 -12.64
C GLY A 95 4.21 5.26 -12.03
N TYR A 96 3.72 6.17 -12.86
CA TYR A 96 2.82 7.26 -12.48
C TYR A 96 1.56 7.18 -13.32
N ILE A 97 0.41 7.03 -12.66
CA ILE A 97 -0.91 6.98 -13.29
C ILE A 97 -1.64 8.28 -12.94
N PRO A 98 -1.87 9.19 -13.90
CA PRO A 98 -2.62 10.41 -13.62
C PRO A 98 -4.06 10.07 -13.26
N GLY A 99 -4.63 10.81 -12.30
CA GLY A 99 -5.96 10.54 -11.79
C GLY A 99 -6.59 11.74 -11.11
N LYS A 100 -7.83 11.57 -10.67
CA LYS A 100 -8.56 12.58 -9.90
C LYS A 100 -8.16 12.49 -8.42
N LEU A 101 -8.10 13.64 -7.76
CA LEU A 101 -7.78 13.73 -6.33
C LEU A 101 -9.09 13.71 -5.52
N PHE A 102 -9.53 12.52 -5.14
CA PHE A 102 -10.64 12.33 -4.21
C PHE A 102 -10.11 12.20 -2.77
N SER A 103 -10.82 12.77 -1.79
CA SER A 103 -10.49 12.56 -0.39
C SER A 103 -10.71 11.09 0.00
N VAL A 104 -9.71 10.51 0.66
CA VAL A 104 -9.79 9.18 1.28
C VAL A 104 -10.01 9.40 2.77
N ASN A 105 -11.15 8.90 3.27
CA ASN A 105 -11.58 9.02 4.66
C ASN A 105 -12.10 7.65 5.10
N ASP A 106 -11.86 7.26 6.35
CA ASP A 106 -12.59 6.16 6.98
C ASP A 106 -14.08 6.51 7.09
N ALA A 107 -14.93 5.50 6.94
CA ALA A 107 -16.35 5.58 7.29
C ALA A 107 -16.54 5.11 8.73
#